data_AF-A0A1C6FGZ9-F1
#
_entry.id   AF-A0A1C6FGZ9-F1
#
_cell.length_a   1.000
_cell.length_b   1.000
_cell.length_c   1.000
_cell.angle_alpha   90.00
_cell.angle_beta   90.00
_cell.angle_gamma   90.00
#
_symmetry.space_group_name_H-M   'P 1'
#
loop_
_entity.id
_entity.type
_entity.pdbx_description
1 polymer ?
#
loop_
_entity_poly.entity_id
_entity_poly.type
_entity_poly.pdbx_seq_one_letter_code
_entity_poly.pdbx_strand_id
1 'polypeptide(L)'
;MKVLFIGNSHTYFNDMPHLFSDMCRKAGEAETDVTMIAYSGRTLAWHEKEYFSVRFNLLYGNYDYCVIQQAAHPFPPEEETIPHAERLIKLCKSVGTAPVLYMTWAEKEKPENQRNMIDTYTKLANETGTLLAPIGRIWAKIRERYPDIELYYRDGQHASVYGDYLIAATFFAVIAKGDVSKLDDMALDFTKGMVLDFEKPRVIEDKESIGCRLEEEKCRRINRTIKEIL
;
A
#
# COMPACT_ATOMS: atom_id res chain seq x y z
N MET A 1 -4.28 -7.00 -15.00
CA MET A 1 -4.92 -6.81 -13.69
C MET A 1 -5.09 -5.32 -13.44
N LYS A 2 -6.28 -4.87 -13.04
CA LYS A 2 -6.59 -3.47 -12.73
C LYS A 2 -6.83 -3.31 -11.24
N VAL A 3 -6.07 -2.44 -10.60
CA VAL A 3 -6.15 -2.22 -9.15
C VAL A 3 -6.44 -0.75 -8.85
N LEU A 4 -7.55 -0.50 -8.15
CA LEU A 4 -7.88 0.82 -7.60
C LEU A 4 -7.34 0.93 -6.17
N PHE A 5 -6.68 2.03 -5.85
CA PHE A 5 -6.25 2.35 -4.50
C PHE A 5 -7.05 3.55 -3.95
N ILE A 6 -7.83 3.34 -2.90
CA ILE A 6 -8.52 4.41 -2.16
C ILE A 6 -7.72 4.68 -0.88
N GLY A 7 -7.25 5.91 -0.68
CA GLY A 7 -6.42 6.23 0.48
C GLY A 7 -5.95 7.67 0.61
N ASN A 8 -4.73 7.86 1.11
CA ASN A 8 -4.13 9.18 1.37
C ASN A 8 -2.62 9.16 1.12
N SER A 9 -1.85 9.95 1.86
CA SER A 9 -0.40 10.01 1.71
C SER A 9 0.28 8.67 1.92
N HIS A 10 -0.26 7.78 2.74
CA HIS A 10 0.28 6.42 2.91
C HIS A 10 0.05 5.52 1.67
N THR A 11 -0.79 5.98 0.74
CA THR A 11 -0.98 5.36 -0.57
C THR A 11 -0.13 6.05 -1.63
N TYR A 12 -0.17 7.38 -1.79
CA TYR A 12 0.50 8.02 -2.94
C TYR A 12 1.97 8.37 -2.71
N PHE A 13 2.46 8.39 -1.46
CA PHE A 13 3.85 8.76 -1.20
C PHE A 13 4.79 7.79 -1.94
N ASN A 14 5.84 8.34 -2.54
CA ASN A 14 6.80 7.62 -3.38
C ASN A 14 6.17 6.82 -4.55
N ASP A 15 4.99 7.24 -5.02
CA ASP A 15 4.27 6.60 -6.13
C ASP A 15 4.05 5.09 -5.90
N MET A 16 3.81 4.67 -4.65
CA MET A 16 3.74 3.27 -4.23
C MET A 16 2.86 2.36 -5.11
N PRO A 17 1.65 2.75 -5.58
CA PRO A 17 0.85 1.91 -6.47
C PRO A 17 1.58 1.58 -7.77
N HIS A 18 2.34 2.53 -8.32
CA HIS A 18 3.16 2.31 -9.50
C HIS A 18 4.32 1.35 -9.19
N LEU A 19 4.96 1.46 -8.03
CA LEU A 19 5.99 0.51 -7.60
C LEU A 19 5.44 -0.93 -7.53
N PHE A 20 4.23 -1.11 -6.99
CA PHE A 20 3.55 -2.41 -7.00
C PHE A 20 3.29 -2.91 -8.44
N SER A 21 2.78 -2.05 -9.34
CA SER A 21 2.59 -2.41 -10.75
C SER A 21 3.90 -2.87 -11.41
N ASP A 22 4.98 -2.11 -11.21
CA ASP A 22 6.29 -2.39 -11.79
C ASP A 22 6.89 -3.69 -11.24
N MET A 23 6.71 -3.94 -9.93
CA MET A 23 7.11 -5.19 -9.29
C MET A 23 6.37 -6.40 -9.90
N CYS A 24 5.06 -6.31 -10.09
CA CYS A 24 4.26 -7.36 -10.74
C CYS A 24 4.76 -7.65 -12.17
N ARG A 25 5.02 -6.59 -12.96
CA ARG A 25 5.50 -6.72 -14.35
C ARG A 25 6.91 -7.33 -14.41
N LYS A 26 7.85 -6.80 -13.63
CA LYS A 26 9.25 -7.27 -13.61
C LYS A 26 9.38 -8.72 -13.12
N ALA A 27 8.52 -9.14 -12.19
CA ALA A 27 8.50 -10.53 -11.71
C ALA A 27 7.79 -11.48 -12.68
N GLY A 28 7.15 -10.95 -13.73
CA GLY A 28 6.38 -11.72 -14.71
C GLY A 28 5.07 -12.32 -14.15
N GLU A 29 4.53 -11.78 -13.06
CA GLU A 29 3.28 -12.29 -12.47
C GLU A 29 2.04 -11.75 -13.18
N ALA A 30 2.00 -10.44 -13.44
CA ALA A 30 0.85 -9.82 -14.09
C ALA A 30 1.19 -8.46 -14.71
N GLU A 31 0.69 -8.23 -15.92
CA GLU A 31 0.48 -6.86 -16.41
C GLU A 31 -0.51 -6.16 -15.50
N THR A 32 -0.11 -5.04 -14.90
CA THR A 32 -0.85 -4.43 -13.78
C THR A 32 -1.05 -2.94 -14.02
N ASP A 33 -2.30 -2.54 -14.23
CA ASP A 33 -2.71 -1.14 -14.29
C ASP A 33 -3.17 -0.68 -12.92
N VAL A 34 -2.73 0.50 -12.50
CA VAL A 34 -3.07 1.07 -11.20
C VAL A 34 -3.74 2.43 -11.35
N THR A 35 -4.80 2.63 -10.58
CA THR A 35 -5.45 3.92 -10.39
C THR A 35 -5.44 4.23 -8.91
N MET A 36 -5.29 5.50 -8.53
CA MET A 36 -5.48 5.90 -7.13
C MET A 36 -6.48 7.06 -7.01
N ILE A 37 -7.29 6.99 -5.96
CA ILE A 37 -8.08 8.08 -5.41
C ILE A 37 -7.53 8.31 -4.02
N ALA A 38 -6.49 9.13 -3.94
CA ALA A 38 -5.75 9.35 -2.70
C ALA A 38 -5.52 10.84 -2.45
N TYR A 39 -5.86 11.29 -1.24
CA TYR A 39 -5.78 12.70 -0.86
C TYR A 39 -5.15 12.86 0.52
N SER A 40 -4.27 13.83 0.68
CA SER A 40 -3.51 14.03 1.92
C SER A 40 -4.40 14.06 3.16
N GLY A 41 -4.05 13.27 4.18
CA GLY A 41 -4.73 13.23 5.47
C GLY A 41 -6.19 12.78 5.47
N ARG A 42 -6.72 12.24 4.36
CA ARG A 42 -8.15 11.89 4.28
C ARG A 42 -8.47 10.51 4.88
N THR A 43 -9.61 10.45 5.56
CA THR A 43 -10.21 9.25 6.15
C THR A 43 -11.17 8.57 5.18
N LEU A 44 -11.58 7.33 5.47
CA LEU A 44 -12.64 6.64 4.73
C LEU A 44 -13.97 7.40 4.78
N ALA A 45 -14.28 8.05 5.90
CA ALA A 45 -15.46 8.90 6.04
C ALA A 45 -15.48 10.05 5.03
N TRP A 46 -14.30 10.63 4.76
CA TRP A 46 -14.16 11.68 3.77
C TRP A 46 -14.33 11.14 2.34
N HIS A 47 -13.73 10.00 2.01
CA HIS A 47 -13.89 9.36 0.70
C HIS A 47 -15.33 8.96 0.41
N GLU A 48 -16.06 8.53 1.44
CA GLU A 48 -17.50 8.25 1.31
C GLU A 48 -18.31 9.52 1.04
N LYS A 49 -17.93 10.67 1.63
CA LYS A 49 -18.57 11.97 1.35
C LYS A 49 -18.23 12.48 -0.05
N GLU A 50 -17.00 12.29 -0.51
CA GLU A 50 -16.55 12.55 -1.90
C GLU A 50 -16.99 11.44 -2.87
N TYR A 51 -18.23 11.02 -2.68
CA TYR A 51 -18.83 9.79 -3.17
C TYR A 51 -18.71 9.61 -4.69
N PHE A 52 -18.84 10.69 -5.47
CA PHE A 52 -18.97 10.58 -6.91
C PHE A 52 -17.70 10.05 -7.58
N SER A 53 -16.51 10.45 -7.12
CA SER A 53 -15.24 9.98 -7.69
C SER A 53 -15.01 8.50 -7.41
N VAL A 54 -15.24 8.07 -6.17
CA VAL A 54 -15.12 6.69 -5.71
C VAL A 54 -16.16 5.80 -6.39
N ARG A 55 -17.43 6.21 -6.38
CA ARG A 55 -18.52 5.48 -7.02
C ARG A 55 -18.30 5.32 -8.50
N PHE A 56 -17.97 6.41 -9.21
CA PHE A 56 -17.79 6.34 -10.66
C PHE A 56 -16.68 5.34 -11.04
N ASN A 57 -15.56 5.40 -10.32
CA ASN A 57 -14.46 4.45 -10.53
C ASN A 57 -14.88 3.01 -10.22
N LEU A 58 -15.53 2.74 -9.09
CA LEU A 58 -15.95 1.38 -8.75
C LEU A 58 -16.98 0.83 -9.75
N LEU A 59 -17.96 1.64 -10.19
CA LEU A 59 -19.00 1.17 -11.11
C LEU A 59 -18.53 0.94 -12.54
N TYR A 60 -17.58 1.74 -13.03
CA TYR A 60 -17.24 1.77 -14.46
C TYR A 60 -15.77 1.49 -14.77
N GLY A 61 -14.91 1.43 -13.76
CA GLY A 61 -13.48 1.17 -13.92
C GLY A 61 -13.13 -0.29 -14.22
N ASN A 62 -14.06 -1.22 -13.95
CA ASN A 62 -13.87 -2.67 -14.11
C ASN A 62 -12.57 -3.15 -13.44
N TYR A 63 -12.39 -2.77 -12.18
CA TYR A 63 -11.22 -3.14 -11.39
C TYR A 63 -11.33 -4.60 -10.92
N ASP A 64 -10.22 -5.33 -11.01
CA ASP A 64 -10.10 -6.66 -10.41
C ASP A 64 -10.05 -6.55 -8.88
N TYR A 65 -9.30 -5.56 -8.38
CA TYR A 65 -9.11 -5.30 -6.96
C TYR A 65 -9.31 -3.83 -6.59
N CYS A 66 -9.84 -3.59 -5.39
CA CYS A 66 -9.88 -2.27 -4.77
C CYS A 66 -9.22 -2.30 -3.39
N VAL A 67 -8.08 -1.63 -3.26
CA VAL A 67 -7.36 -1.44 -2.02
C VAL A 67 -8.02 -0.30 -1.23
N ILE A 68 -8.36 -0.57 0.04
CA ILE A 68 -9.08 0.34 0.92
C ILE A 68 -8.19 0.66 2.12
N GLN A 69 -7.80 1.93 2.25
CA GLN A 69 -6.90 2.41 3.30
C GLN A 69 -7.55 3.50 4.15
N GLN A 70 -7.59 3.29 5.47
CA GLN A 70 -7.96 4.29 6.47
C GLN A 70 -6.75 5.14 6.88
N ALA A 71 -7.01 6.39 7.32
CA ALA A 71 -6.00 7.27 7.93
C ALA A 71 -5.23 6.59 9.08
N ALA A 72 -3.94 6.88 9.20
CA ALA A 72 -3.04 6.18 10.13
C ALA A 72 -2.61 7.04 11.33
N HIS A 73 -2.34 8.34 11.12
CA HIS A 73 -1.66 9.21 12.11
C HIS A 73 -2.43 10.52 12.32
N PRO A 74 -3.46 10.55 13.19
CA PRO A 74 -3.93 9.47 14.05
C PRO A 74 -4.85 8.47 13.32
N PHE A 75 -4.87 7.23 13.82
CA PHE A 75 -5.79 6.19 13.34
C PHE A 75 -7.17 6.43 13.95
N PRO A 76 -8.24 6.58 13.14
CA PRO A 76 -9.59 6.75 13.66
C PRO A 76 -10.04 5.52 14.48
N PRO A 77 -10.87 5.72 15.51
CA PRO A 77 -11.45 4.63 16.30
C PRO A 77 -12.19 3.60 15.44
N GLU A 78 -12.38 2.41 16.00
CA GLU A 78 -13.06 1.29 15.32
C GLU A 78 -14.48 1.68 14.87
N GLU A 79 -15.22 2.38 15.72
CA GLU A 79 -16.58 2.85 15.47
C GLU A 79 -16.68 3.85 14.32
N GLU A 80 -15.59 4.55 13.98
CA GLU A 80 -15.51 5.37 12.77
C GLU A 80 -15.03 4.53 11.59
N THR A 81 -14.02 3.69 11.78
CA THR A 81 -13.38 2.97 10.67
C THR A 81 -14.27 1.88 10.05
N ILE A 82 -14.87 1.01 10.87
CA ILE A 82 -15.59 -0.18 10.38
C ILE A 82 -16.78 0.21 9.49
N PRO A 83 -17.71 1.09 9.90
CA PRO A 83 -18.90 1.37 9.09
C PRO A 83 -18.58 1.93 7.70
N HIS A 84 -17.57 2.80 7.60
CA HIS A 84 -17.13 3.38 6.34
C HIS A 84 -16.44 2.35 5.44
N ALA A 85 -15.58 1.51 6.02
CA ALA A 85 -14.93 0.43 5.28
C ALA A 85 -15.93 -0.62 4.78
N GLU A 86 -16.89 -1.03 5.59
CA GLU A 86 -17.93 -1.99 5.19
C GLU A 86 -18.76 -1.50 4.00
N ARG A 87 -19.11 -0.20 3.97
CA ARG A 87 -19.86 0.38 2.84
C ARG A 87 -19.07 0.31 1.54
N LEU A 88 -17.77 0.62 1.58
CA LEU A 88 -16.90 0.49 0.42
C LEU A 88 -16.71 -0.97 0.00
N ILE A 89 -16.53 -1.89 0.96
CA ILE A 89 -16.45 -3.34 0.72
C ILE A 89 -17.71 -3.84 0.01
N LYS A 90 -18.90 -3.46 0.52
CA LYS A 90 -20.19 -3.82 -0.09
C LYS A 90 -20.31 -3.30 -1.51
N LEU A 91 -19.90 -2.05 -1.76
CA LEU A 91 -19.91 -1.47 -3.11
C LEU A 91 -18.97 -2.24 -4.04
N CYS A 92 -17.73 -2.53 -3.63
CA CYS A 92 -16.78 -3.33 -4.43
C CYS A 92 -17.39 -4.69 -4.82
N LYS A 93 -17.93 -5.42 -3.83
CA LYS A 93 -18.54 -6.73 -4.05
C LYS A 93 -19.76 -6.68 -4.97
N SER A 94 -20.58 -5.61 -4.90
CA SER A 94 -21.76 -5.47 -5.76
C SER A 94 -21.45 -5.31 -7.25
N VAL A 95 -20.21 -4.94 -7.60
CA VAL A 95 -19.74 -4.78 -8.98
C VAL A 95 -18.69 -5.81 -9.39
N GLY A 96 -18.45 -6.83 -8.55
CA GLY A 96 -17.49 -7.90 -8.83
C GLY A 96 -16.02 -7.52 -8.61
N THR A 97 -15.73 -6.35 -8.04
CA THR A 97 -14.36 -5.96 -7.65
C THR A 97 -14.01 -6.58 -6.29
N ALA A 98 -12.86 -7.23 -6.18
CA ALA A 98 -12.41 -7.83 -4.92
C ALA A 98 -11.82 -6.75 -3.99
N PRO A 99 -12.42 -6.48 -2.81
CA PRO A 99 -11.84 -5.54 -1.87
C PRO A 99 -10.59 -6.12 -1.19
N VAL A 100 -9.63 -5.25 -0.90
CA VAL A 100 -8.40 -5.56 -0.16
C VAL A 100 -8.21 -4.50 0.92
N LEU A 101 -8.17 -4.90 2.17
CA LEU A 101 -7.90 -4.02 3.29
C LEU A 101 -6.39 -3.75 3.40
N TYR A 102 -6.02 -2.48 3.40
CA TYR A 102 -4.63 -2.05 3.59
C TYR A 102 -4.41 -1.64 5.05
N MET A 103 -3.94 -2.58 5.87
CA MET A 103 -3.51 -2.29 7.24
C MET A 103 -2.18 -1.55 7.22
N THR A 104 -2.21 -0.24 7.40
CA THR A 104 -1.03 0.64 7.51
C THR A 104 -0.25 0.44 8.82
N TRP A 105 0.78 1.25 9.03
CA TRP A 105 1.67 1.19 10.18
C TRP A 105 1.49 2.36 11.16
N ALA A 106 1.90 2.17 12.41
CA ALA A 106 1.96 3.23 13.42
C ALA A 106 3.18 4.14 13.24
N GLU A 107 3.09 5.38 13.76
CA GLU A 107 4.21 6.33 13.82
C GLU A 107 5.42 5.72 14.53
N LYS A 108 6.64 6.12 14.12
CA LYS A 108 7.88 5.59 14.68
C LYS A 108 7.97 5.75 16.19
N GLU A 109 7.51 6.91 16.68
CA GLU A 109 7.50 7.33 18.08
C GLU A 109 6.38 6.70 18.92
N LYS A 110 5.35 6.12 18.28
CA LYS A 110 4.19 5.53 18.96
C LYS A 110 3.90 4.11 18.47
N PRO A 111 4.87 3.18 18.53
CA PRO A 111 4.69 1.81 18.04
C PRO A 111 3.51 1.08 18.70
N GLU A 112 3.12 1.47 19.91
CA GLU A 112 1.96 0.95 20.63
C GLU A 112 0.63 1.15 19.88
N ASN A 113 0.52 2.19 19.05
CA ASN A 113 -0.69 2.45 18.24
C ASN A 113 -0.95 1.33 17.22
N GLN A 114 0.07 0.54 16.87
CA GLN A 114 -0.07 -0.53 15.89
C GLN A 114 -1.08 -1.59 16.35
N ARG A 115 -1.22 -1.78 17.66
CA ARG A 115 -2.12 -2.79 18.22
C ARG A 115 -3.56 -2.53 17.83
N ASN A 116 -4.01 -1.28 17.96
CA ASN A 116 -5.38 -0.88 17.61
C ASN A 116 -5.65 -1.11 16.12
N MET A 117 -4.72 -0.72 15.25
CA MET A 117 -4.83 -0.97 13.81
C MET A 117 -4.93 -2.48 13.51
N ILE A 118 -4.09 -3.30 14.14
CA ILE A 118 -4.11 -4.76 13.95
C ILE A 118 -5.49 -5.33 14.35
N ASP A 119 -5.99 -4.96 15.52
CA ASP A 119 -7.25 -5.48 16.04
C ASP A 119 -8.43 -5.07 15.14
N THR A 120 -8.54 -3.77 14.78
CA THR A 120 -9.62 -3.26 13.91
C THR A 120 -9.60 -3.90 12.52
N TYR A 121 -8.46 -3.94 11.84
CA TYR A 121 -8.38 -4.51 10.48
C TYR A 121 -8.55 -6.02 10.47
N THR A 122 -8.04 -6.75 11.48
CA THR A 122 -8.22 -8.21 11.58
C THR A 122 -9.69 -8.55 11.81
N LYS A 123 -10.37 -7.83 12.72
CA LYS A 123 -11.80 -7.97 12.95
C LYS A 123 -12.60 -7.74 11.66
N LEU A 124 -12.37 -6.60 11.00
CA LEU A 124 -13.07 -6.24 9.77
C LEU A 124 -12.84 -7.27 8.65
N ALA A 125 -11.61 -7.76 8.47
CA ALA A 125 -11.30 -8.77 7.47
C ALA A 125 -12.06 -10.08 7.72
N ASN A 126 -12.08 -10.54 8.98
CA ASN A 126 -12.78 -11.78 9.37
C ASN A 126 -14.29 -11.66 9.21
N GLU A 127 -14.90 -10.57 9.69
CA GLU A 127 -16.35 -10.37 9.65
C GLU A 127 -16.88 -10.20 8.23
N THR A 128 -16.07 -9.60 7.34
CA THR A 128 -16.48 -9.35 5.95
C THR A 128 -15.96 -10.39 4.96
N GLY A 129 -15.07 -11.30 5.36
CA GLY A 129 -14.38 -12.23 4.46
C GLY A 129 -13.59 -11.49 3.37
N THR A 130 -12.95 -10.37 3.72
CA THR A 130 -12.21 -9.51 2.80
C THR A 130 -10.71 -9.81 2.89
N LEU A 131 -10.00 -9.75 1.76
CA LEU A 131 -8.54 -9.91 1.75
C LEU A 131 -7.88 -8.84 2.61
N LEU A 132 -6.84 -9.21 3.35
CA LEU A 132 -6.09 -8.31 4.20
C LEU A 132 -4.63 -8.28 3.75
N ALA A 133 -4.11 -7.09 3.48
CA ALA A 133 -2.68 -6.83 3.36
C ALA A 133 -2.17 -6.34 4.74
N PRO A 134 -1.55 -7.21 5.56
CA PRO A 134 -1.23 -6.93 6.97
C PRO A 134 0.08 -6.15 7.13
N ILE A 135 0.26 -5.08 6.35
CA ILE A 135 1.53 -4.35 6.23
C ILE A 135 2.01 -3.85 7.59
N GLY A 136 1.14 -3.26 8.42
CA GLY A 136 1.51 -2.81 9.76
C GLY A 136 2.04 -3.91 10.70
N ARG A 137 1.54 -5.15 10.54
CA ARG A 137 2.03 -6.30 11.30
C ARG A 137 3.45 -6.69 10.85
N ILE A 138 3.67 -6.74 9.54
CA ILE A 138 4.98 -7.06 8.94
C ILE A 138 5.98 -5.96 9.30
N TRP A 139 5.57 -4.70 9.18
CA TRP A 139 6.34 -3.51 9.53
C TRP A 139 6.85 -3.57 10.97
N ALA A 140 5.95 -3.81 11.94
CA ALA A 140 6.33 -3.95 13.35
C ALA A 140 7.33 -5.09 13.57
N LYS A 141 7.17 -6.22 12.86
CA LYS A 141 8.07 -7.36 12.96
C LYS A 141 9.47 -7.09 12.40
N ILE A 142 9.55 -6.37 11.28
CA ILE A 142 10.83 -5.97 10.70
C ILE A 142 11.57 -5.00 11.62
N ARG A 143 10.88 -4.00 12.18
CA ARG A 143 11.49 -3.07 13.15
C ARG A 143 12.06 -3.79 14.37
N GLU A 144 11.36 -4.81 14.87
CA GLU A 144 11.78 -5.60 16.02
C GLU A 144 13.03 -6.46 15.69
N ARG A 145 13.04 -7.14 14.54
CA ARG A 145 14.07 -8.13 14.21
C ARG A 145 15.30 -7.55 13.51
N TYR A 146 15.11 -6.50 12.71
CA TYR A 146 16.11 -5.95 11.79
C TYR A 146 16.16 -4.43 11.92
N PRO A 147 16.64 -3.88 13.05
CA PRO A 147 16.69 -2.44 13.28
C PRO A 147 17.60 -1.67 12.30
N ASP A 148 18.44 -2.38 11.54
CA ASP A 148 19.27 -1.84 10.45
C ASP A 148 18.48 -1.55 9.16
N ILE A 149 17.21 -1.98 9.08
CA ILE A 149 16.30 -1.69 7.98
C ILE A 149 15.41 -0.51 8.39
N GLU A 150 15.79 0.70 7.98
CA GLU A 150 14.99 1.90 8.24
C GLU A 150 13.76 1.93 7.33
N LEU A 151 12.58 1.69 7.91
CA LEU A 151 11.31 1.70 7.18
C LEU A 151 10.64 3.08 7.11
N TYR A 152 11.03 4.03 7.97
CA TYR A 152 10.40 5.36 8.00
C TYR A 152 11.21 6.37 7.21
N TYR A 153 10.49 7.29 6.57
CA TYR A 153 11.05 8.55 6.12
C TYR A 153 11.48 9.42 7.30
N ARG A 154 12.17 10.53 7.02
CA ARG A 154 12.76 11.44 8.02
C ARG A 154 11.74 12.00 9.02
N ASP A 155 10.46 12.01 8.67
CA ASP A 155 9.37 12.47 9.54
C ASP A 155 8.86 11.42 10.55
N GLY A 156 9.33 10.16 10.46
CA GLY A 156 8.88 9.08 11.33
C GLY A 156 7.43 8.63 11.09
N GLN A 157 6.81 9.06 9.99
CA GLN A 157 5.41 8.78 9.65
C GLN A 157 5.30 8.09 8.29
N HIS A 158 5.86 8.67 7.24
CA HIS A 158 5.77 8.13 5.88
C HIS A 158 6.81 7.02 5.65
N ALA A 159 6.63 6.25 4.58
CA ALA A 159 7.53 5.18 4.22
C ALA A 159 8.85 5.69 3.64
N SER A 160 9.95 5.04 4.03
CA SER A 160 11.22 5.09 3.32
C SER A 160 11.16 4.20 2.07
N VAL A 161 12.24 4.18 1.28
CA VAL A 161 12.40 3.23 0.16
C VAL A 161 12.28 1.75 0.58
N TYR A 162 12.76 1.38 1.78
CA TYR A 162 12.56 0.01 2.29
C TYR A 162 11.12 -0.21 2.79
N GLY A 163 10.48 0.84 3.31
CA GLY A 163 9.06 0.84 3.62
C GLY A 163 8.20 0.58 2.39
N ASP A 164 8.45 1.28 1.28
CA ASP A 164 7.71 1.07 0.03
C ASP A 164 7.98 -0.27 -0.60
N TYR A 165 9.22 -0.75 -0.55
CA TYR A 165 9.54 -2.12 -0.95
C TYR A 165 8.69 -3.13 -0.19
N LEU A 166 8.62 -3.01 1.15
CA LEU A 166 7.81 -3.89 1.99
C LEU A 166 6.33 -3.82 1.65
N ILE A 167 5.80 -2.61 1.45
CA ILE A 167 4.40 -2.36 1.07
C ILE A 167 4.09 -3.05 -0.28
N ALA A 168 4.88 -2.73 -1.31
CA ALA A 168 4.69 -3.26 -2.66
C ALA A 168 4.86 -4.79 -2.71
N ALA A 169 5.86 -5.35 -2.02
CA ALA A 169 6.07 -6.79 -1.93
C ALA A 169 4.93 -7.51 -1.20
N THR A 170 4.33 -6.86 -0.20
CA THR A 170 3.14 -7.41 0.48
C THR A 170 1.94 -7.40 -0.46
N PHE A 171 1.70 -6.32 -1.22
CA PHE A 171 0.64 -6.31 -2.23
C PHE A 171 0.89 -7.31 -3.35
N PHE A 172 2.13 -7.48 -3.79
CA PHE A 172 2.52 -8.51 -4.76
C PHE A 172 2.12 -9.92 -4.28
N ALA A 173 2.42 -10.27 -3.03
CA ALA A 173 2.01 -11.55 -2.46
C ALA A 173 0.49 -11.68 -2.28
N VAL A 174 -0.20 -10.63 -1.81
CA VAL A 174 -1.63 -10.71 -1.46
C VAL A 174 -2.54 -10.60 -2.69
N ILE A 175 -2.24 -9.68 -3.60
CA ILE A 175 -3.07 -9.33 -4.75
C ILE A 175 -2.68 -10.16 -5.98
N ALA A 176 -1.40 -10.13 -6.36
CA ALA A 176 -0.91 -10.87 -7.53
C ALA A 176 -0.66 -12.35 -7.22
N LYS A 177 -0.73 -12.76 -5.94
CA LYS A 177 -0.37 -14.12 -5.48
C LYS A 177 1.04 -14.51 -5.89
N GLY A 178 1.91 -13.52 -6.05
CA GLY A 178 3.27 -13.71 -6.49
C GLY A 178 4.15 -14.25 -5.38
N ASP A 179 5.13 -15.08 -5.76
CA ASP A 179 6.12 -15.58 -4.82
C ASP A 179 7.21 -14.54 -4.57
N VAL A 180 7.22 -13.93 -3.37
CA VAL A 180 8.16 -12.85 -3.03
C VAL A 180 9.63 -13.27 -3.08
N SER A 181 10.00 -14.56 -3.11
CA SER A 181 11.41 -14.92 -3.38
C SER A 181 11.86 -14.62 -4.81
N LYS A 182 10.93 -14.48 -5.77
CA LYS A 182 11.26 -13.99 -7.11
C LYS A 182 11.74 -12.53 -7.10
N LEU A 183 11.52 -11.81 -6.00
CA LEU A 183 11.97 -10.43 -5.82
C LEU A 183 13.37 -10.36 -5.19
N ASP A 184 13.91 -11.46 -4.67
CA ASP A 184 15.19 -11.48 -3.94
C ASP A 184 16.36 -10.98 -4.80
N ASP A 185 16.35 -11.29 -6.09
CA ASP A 185 17.39 -10.88 -7.04
C ASP A 185 16.95 -9.67 -7.90
N MET A 186 15.77 -9.11 -7.62
CA MET A 186 15.25 -7.96 -8.34
C MET A 186 15.87 -6.69 -7.76
N ALA A 187 16.82 -6.11 -8.51
CA ALA A 187 17.24 -4.74 -8.24
C ALA A 187 16.07 -3.79 -8.53
N LEU A 188 15.32 -3.41 -7.49
CA LEU A 188 14.39 -2.31 -7.59
C LEU A 188 15.18 -1.02 -7.57
N ASP A 189 15.19 -0.41 -8.75
CA ASP A 189 15.85 0.85 -9.00
C ASP A 189 14.80 1.96 -8.98
N PHE A 190 14.75 2.68 -7.88
CA PHE A 190 13.88 3.85 -7.72
C PHE A 190 14.28 5.03 -8.62
N THR A 191 15.35 4.92 -9.44
CA THR A 191 15.75 5.99 -10.40
C THR A 191 15.00 5.99 -11.72
N LYS A 192 14.38 4.87 -12.12
CA LYS A 192 13.87 4.71 -13.49
C LYS A 192 12.35 4.73 -13.52
N GLY A 193 11.77 5.87 -13.88
CA GLY A 193 10.33 5.93 -14.13
C GLY A 193 9.68 7.28 -14.40
N MET A 194 10.38 8.31 -14.88
CA MET A 194 9.71 9.51 -15.43
C MET A 194 10.44 10.02 -16.66
N VAL A 195 10.13 9.46 -17.83
CA VAL A 195 10.25 10.20 -19.08
C VAL A 195 8.82 10.52 -19.51
N LEU A 196 8.33 11.68 -19.07
CA LEU A 196 7.14 12.28 -19.66
C LEU A 196 7.63 13.26 -20.72
N ASP A 197 7.80 12.78 -21.95
CA ASP A 197 7.97 13.65 -23.10
C ASP A 197 6.59 14.07 -23.60
N PHE A 198 6.24 15.31 -23.31
CA PHE A 198 5.20 16.03 -24.02
C PHE A 198 5.77 17.41 -24.40
N GLU A 199 6.75 17.40 -25.29
CA GLU A 199 7.31 18.57 -26.02
C GLU A 199 8.00 19.67 -25.18
N LYS A 200 8.60 19.31 -24.03
CA LYS A 200 9.28 20.15 -23.00
C LYS A 200 8.38 20.71 -21.88
N PRO A 201 8.10 19.89 -20.86
CA PRO A 201 7.83 20.36 -19.51
C PRO A 201 9.16 20.44 -18.74
N ARG A 202 9.38 21.51 -17.98
CA ARG A 202 10.48 21.57 -17.01
C ARG A 202 10.34 20.37 -16.08
N VAL A 203 11.33 19.48 -16.13
CA VAL A 203 11.59 18.48 -15.10
C VAL A 203 11.48 19.22 -13.78
N ILE A 204 10.76 18.65 -12.82
CA ILE A 204 10.93 19.06 -11.43
C ILE A 204 12.39 18.70 -11.11
N GLU A 205 13.29 19.66 -11.30
CA GLU A 205 14.75 19.46 -11.23
C GLU A 205 15.21 19.13 -9.80
N ASP A 206 14.31 19.11 -8.82
CA ASP A 206 14.61 18.55 -7.52
C ASP A 206 13.35 18.08 -6.77
N LYS A 207 13.23 16.75 -6.62
CA LYS A 207 12.53 16.11 -5.49
C LYS A 207 13.31 14.85 -5.09
N GLU A 208 14.56 15.00 -4.67
CA GLU A 208 15.41 13.91 -4.15
C GLU A 208 15.29 12.58 -4.93
N SER A 209 15.54 12.57 -6.25
CA SER A 209 15.83 11.34 -6.99
C SER A 209 17.21 10.82 -6.57
N ILE A 210 17.37 10.46 -5.29
CA ILE A 210 18.44 9.60 -4.86
C ILE A 210 17.98 8.21 -5.27
N GLY A 211 18.56 7.72 -6.37
CA GLY A 211 18.56 6.30 -6.64
C GLY A 211 19.12 5.54 -5.46
N CYS A 212 18.26 5.05 -4.58
CA CYS A 212 18.67 4.17 -3.53
C CYS A 212 18.58 2.75 -4.07
N ARG A 213 19.73 2.16 -4.40
CA ARG A 213 19.79 0.73 -4.64
C ARG A 213 19.56 0.04 -3.30
N LEU A 214 18.50 -0.74 -3.20
CA LEU A 214 18.25 -1.54 -2.01
C LEU A 214 19.31 -2.64 -1.91
N GLU A 215 19.85 -2.81 -0.70
CA GLU A 215 20.67 -3.98 -0.37
C GLU A 215 19.84 -5.26 -0.43
N GLU A 216 20.29 -6.20 -1.26
CA GLU A 216 19.66 -7.49 -1.56
C GLU A 216 19.34 -8.30 -0.29
N GLU A 217 20.27 -8.35 0.66
CA GLU A 217 20.09 -9.06 1.93
C GLU A 217 18.96 -8.46 2.79
N LYS A 218 18.78 -7.13 2.76
CA LYS A 218 17.67 -6.48 3.47
C LYS A 218 16.34 -6.78 2.79
N CYS A 219 16.29 -6.78 1.46
CA CYS A 219 15.11 -7.22 0.70
C CYS A 219 14.74 -8.67 1.01
N ARG A 220 15.70 -9.59 1.04
CA ARG A 220 15.49 -11.00 1.43
C ARG A 220 14.91 -11.16 2.82
N ARG A 221 15.38 -10.38 3.80
CA ARG A 221 14.84 -10.38 5.18
C ARG A 221 13.39 -9.90 5.22
N ILE A 222 13.06 -8.87 4.43
CA ILE A 222 11.69 -8.39 4.26
C ILE A 222 10.82 -9.50 3.64
N ASN A 223 11.24 -10.07 2.51
CA ASN A 223 10.50 -11.12 1.80
C ASN A 223 10.25 -12.35 2.68
N ARG A 224 11.25 -12.79 3.45
CA ARG A 224 11.10 -13.89 4.42
C ARG A 224 10.05 -13.56 5.47
N THR A 225 10.07 -12.35 6.02
CA THR A 225 9.09 -11.93 7.04
C THR A 225 7.68 -11.82 6.47
N ILE A 226 7.53 -11.39 5.20
CA ILE A 226 6.25 -11.42 4.48
C ILE A 226 5.74 -12.87 4.39
N LYS A 227 6.58 -13.81 3.92
CA LYS A 227 6.22 -15.23 3.82
C LYS A 227 5.87 -15.89 5.15
N GLU A 228 6.48 -15.45 6.25
CA GLU A 228 6.18 -15.98 7.58
C GLU A 228 4.82 -15.50 8.13
N ILE A 229 4.32 -14.35 7.67
CA ILE A 229 3.11 -13.71 8.20
C ILE A 229 1.87 -14.00 7.35
N LEU A 230 2.03 -14.15 6.04
CA LEU A 230 0.96 -14.50 5.11
C LEU A 230 0.69 -16.01 5.12
#